data_AF-A0A9P3UK16-F1
#
_entry.id   AF-A0A9P3UK16-F1
#
_cell.length_a   1.000
_cell.length_b   1.000
_cell.length_c   1.000
_cell.angle_alpha   90.00
_cell.angle_beta   90.00
_cell.angle_gamma   90.00
#
_symmetry.space_group_name_H-M   'P 1'
#
loop_
_entity.id
_entity.type
_entity.pdbx_description
1 polymer ?
#
loop_
_entity_poly.entity_id
_entity_poly.type
_entity_poly.pdbx_seq_one_letter_code
_entity_poly.pdbx_strand_id
1 'polypeptide(L)'
;MMLRNQDDREHILQELIIQLIQSERHREALDELELYLPTFPYQNNPILHIYAGLISLYLAQPSAPNDAFNAALLRDAQFHFEHAQSVDPDNVVAQGFLNRIPALFNTQQTRQANEPDSEEEDINSMVLDDNPKRKRVRT
;
A
#
# COMPACT_ATOMS: atom_id res chain seq x y z
N MET A 1 3.96 28.23 27.34
CA MET A 1 5.01 27.21 27.61
C MET A 1 4.64 25.79 27.13
N MET A 2 3.39 25.49 26.72
CA MET A 2 3.03 24.15 26.21
C MET A 2 3.25 23.92 24.71
N LEU A 3 3.42 24.97 23.87
CA LEU A 3 3.64 24.81 22.43
C LEU A 3 5.07 24.38 22.04
N ARG A 4 6.10 24.80 22.79
CA ARG A 4 7.50 24.42 22.46
C ARG A 4 7.71 22.90 22.50
N ASN A 5 7.10 22.25 23.49
CA ASN A 5 7.14 20.79 23.61
C ASN A 5 6.32 20.06 22.53
N GLN A 6 5.52 20.77 21.73
CA GLN A 6 4.72 20.19 20.63
C GLN A 6 5.50 20.20 19.32
N ASP A 7 6.13 21.33 18.99
CA ASP A 7 7.02 21.44 17.83
C ASP A 7 8.18 20.45 17.93
N ASP A 8 8.73 20.28 19.15
CA ASP A 8 9.77 19.31 19.44
C ASP A 8 9.29 17.87 19.20
N ARG A 9 8.02 17.54 19.49
CA ARG A 9 7.47 16.20 19.27
C ARG A 9 7.29 15.87 17.80
N GLU A 10 6.81 16.83 17.00
CA GLU A 10 6.71 16.67 15.56
C GLU A 10 8.09 16.49 14.92
N HIS A 11 9.09 17.26 15.38
CA HIS A 11 10.47 17.11 14.92
C HIS A 11 11.08 15.78 15.34
N ILE A 12 10.87 15.33 16.58
CA ILE A 12 11.35 14.02 17.04
C ILE A 12 10.77 12.89 16.18
N LEU A 13 9.48 12.96 15.86
CA LEU A 13 8.86 11.97 14.99
C LEU A 13 9.44 12.04 13.57
N GLN A 14 9.61 13.23 12.99
CA GLN A 14 10.25 13.39 11.68
C GLN A 14 11.67 12.79 11.65
N GLU A 15 12.49 13.07 12.65
CA GLU A 15 13.85 12.53 12.77
C GLU A 15 13.84 11.01 12.91
N LEU A 16 12.92 10.46 13.71
CA LEU A 16 12.75 9.00 13.83
C LEU A 16 12.44 8.37 12.47
N ILE A 17 11.51 8.95 11.71
CA ILE A 17 11.14 8.46 10.38
C ILE A 17 12.33 8.55 9.42
N ILE A 18 13.06 9.67 9.40
CA ILE A 18 14.25 9.83 8.57
C ILE A 18 15.31 8.77 8.93
N GLN A 19 15.53 8.51 10.22
CA GLN A 19 16.46 7.49 10.68
C GLN A 19 16.03 6.08 10.26
N LEU A 20 14.74 5.77 10.33
CA LEU A 20 14.21 4.48 9.88
C LEU A 20 14.37 4.32 8.35
N ILE A 21 14.11 5.37 7.58
CA ILE A 21 14.33 5.40 6.12
C ILE A 21 15.82 5.17 5.80
N GLN A 22 16.73 5.86 6.48
CA GLN A 22 18.18 5.70 6.30
C GLN A 22 18.67 4.30 6.68
N SER A 23 17.95 3.61 7.56
CA SER A 23 18.22 2.23 7.95
C SER A 23 17.52 1.19 7.06
N GLU A 24 16.92 1.62 5.94
CA GLU A 24 16.13 0.80 5.00
C GLU A 24 14.89 0.11 5.64
N ARG A 25 14.49 0.54 6.84
CA ARG A 25 13.34 0.01 7.60
C ARG A 25 12.05 0.73 7.21
N HIS A 26 11.73 0.72 5.92
CA HIS A 26 10.61 1.48 5.36
C HIS A 26 9.24 1.03 5.88
N ARG A 27 9.03 -0.28 6.11
CA ARG A 27 7.78 -0.79 6.67
C ARG A 27 7.54 -0.28 8.09
N GLU A 28 8.57 -0.35 8.92
CA GLU A 28 8.50 0.11 10.30
C GLU A 28 8.32 1.64 10.36
N ALA A 29 8.93 2.39 9.44
CA ALA A 29 8.68 3.81 9.31
C ALA A 29 7.21 4.12 8.98
N LEU A 30 6.58 3.32 8.11
CA LEU A 30 5.16 3.47 7.80
C LEU A 30 4.27 3.13 9.01
N ASP A 31 4.57 2.03 9.69
CA ASP A 31 3.81 1.59 10.87
C ASP A 31 3.82 2.67 11.98
N GLU A 32 4.97 3.28 12.24
CA GLU A 32 5.10 4.38 13.21
C GLU A 32 4.33 5.63 12.75
N LEU A 33 4.37 5.97 11.46
CA LEU A 33 3.58 7.08 10.91
C LEU A 33 2.08 6.84 11.05
N GLU A 34 1.59 5.66 10.69
CA GLU A 34 0.17 5.30 10.80
C GLU A 34 -0.30 5.28 12.26
N LEU A 35 0.59 4.92 13.19
CA LEU A 35 0.30 4.94 14.62
C LEU A 35 0.14 6.37 15.15
N TYR A 36 1.01 7.29 14.74
CA TYR A 36 1.04 8.65 15.30
C TYR A 36 0.19 9.66 14.53
N LEU A 37 0.00 9.53 13.21
CA LEU A 37 -0.78 10.46 12.38
C LEU A 37 -2.21 10.73 12.88
N PRO A 38 -2.98 9.75 13.40
CA PRO A 38 -4.33 10.01 13.93
C PRO A 38 -4.34 10.83 15.21
N THR A 39 -3.19 10.98 15.88
CA THR A 39 -3.09 11.62 17.18
C THR A 39 -2.79 13.12 17.03
N PHE A 40 -3.42 13.97 17.83
CA PHE A 40 -3.04 15.38 17.94
C PHE A 40 -1.63 15.51 18.55
N PRO A 41 -0.70 16.30 17.98
CA PRO A 41 -0.88 17.31 16.93
C PRO A 41 -0.59 16.86 15.47
N TYR A 42 -0.12 15.62 15.26
CA TYR A 42 0.44 15.13 14.00
C TYR A 42 -0.55 15.07 12.83
N GLN A 43 -1.85 14.94 13.10
CA GLN A 43 -2.92 14.86 12.09
C GLN A 43 -2.93 16.00 11.06
N ASN A 44 -2.46 17.18 11.46
CA ASN A 44 -2.48 18.39 10.64
C ASN A 44 -1.10 18.75 10.10
N ASN A 45 -0.11 17.87 10.22
CA ASN A 45 1.22 18.14 9.71
C ASN A 45 1.34 17.61 8.26
N PRO A 46 1.39 18.48 7.23
CA PRO A 46 1.41 18.05 5.84
C PRO A 46 2.69 17.27 5.49
N ILE A 47 3.80 17.56 6.17
CA ILE A 47 5.10 16.92 5.93
C ILE A 47 5.05 15.44 6.34
N LEU A 48 4.44 15.12 7.48
CA LEU A 48 4.30 13.73 7.94
C LEU A 48 3.42 12.91 6.98
N HIS A 49 2.34 13.50 6.48
CA HIS A 49 1.50 12.86 5.46
C HIS A 49 2.26 12.66 4.14
N ILE A 50 3.12 13.60 3.73
CA ILE A 50 3.97 13.42 2.55
C ILE A 50 4.95 12.25 2.77
N TYR A 51 5.58 12.14 3.93
CA TYR A 51 6.46 11.01 4.21
C TYR A 51 5.71 9.68 4.19
N ALA A 52 4.52 9.60 4.78
CA ALA A 52 3.68 8.41 4.72
C ALA A 52 3.34 8.04 3.28
N GLY A 53 2.90 9.02 2.47
CA GLY A 53 2.58 8.80 1.06
C GLY A 53 3.79 8.34 0.23
N LEU A 54 4.96 8.92 0.45
CA LEU A 54 6.20 8.54 -0.23
C LEU A 54 6.67 7.13 0.15
N ILE A 55 6.60 6.78 1.43
CA ILE A 55 6.96 5.44 1.91
C ILE A 55 5.99 4.40 1.36
N SER A 56 4.68 4.66 1.41
CA SER A 56 3.67 3.77 0.82
C SER A 56 3.89 3.58 -0.67
N LEU A 57 4.19 4.66 -1.40
CA LEU A 57 4.50 4.59 -2.83
C LEU A 57 5.79 3.80 -3.11
N TYR A 58 6.82 3.96 -2.28
CA TYR A 58 8.05 3.19 -2.39
C TYR A 58 7.81 1.69 -2.16
N LEU A 59 7.07 1.34 -1.11
CA LEU A 59 6.70 -0.04 -0.80
C LEU A 59 5.73 -0.64 -1.83
N ALA A 60 4.99 0.21 -2.56
CA ALA A 60 4.12 -0.23 -3.65
C ALA A 60 4.88 -0.62 -4.91
N GLN A 61 6.18 -0.31 -5.03
CA GLN A 61 6.95 -0.59 -6.23
C GLN A 61 7.03 -2.11 -6.51
N PRO A 62 6.99 -2.51 -7.78
CA PRO A 62 7.13 -3.90 -8.17
C PRO A 62 8.54 -4.41 -7.84
N SER A 63 8.64 -5.64 -7.32
CA SER A 63 9.93 -6.26 -6.99
C SER A 63 10.63 -6.83 -8.23
N ALA A 64 9.87 -7.24 -9.25
CA ALA A 64 10.35 -7.62 -10.56
C ALA A 64 9.77 -6.71 -11.66
N PRO A 65 10.44 -6.53 -12.81
CA PRO A 65 9.99 -5.62 -13.88
C PRO A 65 8.59 -5.95 -14.45
N ASN A 66 8.17 -7.20 -14.33
CA ASN A 66 6.86 -7.67 -14.80
C ASN A 66 5.78 -7.57 -13.71
N ASP A 67 6.16 -7.37 -12.45
CA ASP A 67 5.18 -7.25 -11.38
C ASP A 67 4.40 -5.94 -11.53
N ALA A 68 3.17 -5.99 -11.05
CA ALA A 68 2.35 -4.80 -10.87
C ALA A 68 2.74 -4.11 -9.55
N PHE A 69 2.46 -2.81 -9.47
CA PHE A 69 2.49 -2.11 -8.18
C PHE A 69 1.53 -2.77 -7.19
N ASN A 70 1.72 -2.57 -5.89
CA ASN A 70 0.71 -2.95 -4.91
C ASN A 70 -0.42 -1.92 -4.89
N ALA A 71 -1.62 -2.31 -5.31
CA ALA A 71 -2.78 -1.42 -5.41
C ALA A 71 -3.27 -0.88 -4.05
N ALA A 72 -3.10 -1.63 -2.95
CA ALA A 72 -3.49 -1.18 -1.62
C ALA A 72 -2.58 -0.02 -1.19
N LEU A 73 -1.27 -0.22 -1.27
CA LEU A 73 -0.29 0.80 -0.91
C LEU A 73 -0.33 2.04 -1.83
N LEU A 74 -0.69 1.87 -3.11
CA LEU A 74 -0.95 3.02 -4.00
C LEU A 74 -2.17 3.84 -3.56
N ARG A 75 -3.22 3.19 -3.05
CA ARG A 75 -4.40 3.88 -2.52
C ARG A 75 -4.07 4.59 -1.22
N ASP A 76 -3.29 3.96 -0.35
CA ASP A 76 -2.84 4.57 0.90
C ASP A 76 -1.95 5.78 0.61
N ALA A 77 -1.04 5.65 -0.35
CA ALA A 77 -0.23 6.77 -0.83
C ALA A 77 -1.10 7.92 -1.36
N GLN A 78 -2.11 7.62 -2.18
CA GLN A 78 -3.04 8.62 -2.68
C GLN A 78 -3.76 9.34 -1.53
N PHE A 79 -4.31 8.59 -0.58
CA PHE A 79 -5.01 9.14 0.58
C PHE A 79 -4.12 10.13 1.36
N HIS A 80 -2.88 9.75 1.64
CA HIS A 80 -1.95 10.63 2.36
C HIS A 80 -1.59 11.90 1.57
N PHE A 81 -1.40 11.80 0.25
CA PHE A 81 -1.13 13.00 -0.57
C PHE A 81 -2.36 13.90 -0.69
N GLU A 82 -3.57 13.34 -0.79
CA GLU A 82 -4.82 14.12 -0.79
C GLU A 82 -4.97 14.87 0.55
N HIS A 83 -4.69 14.20 1.67
CA HIS A 83 -4.73 14.83 2.98
C HIS A 83 -3.67 15.93 3.11
N ALA A 84 -2.43 15.69 2.67
CA ALA A 84 -1.38 16.71 2.65
C ALA A 84 -1.79 17.93 1.82
N GLN A 85 -2.41 17.73 0.65
CA GLN A 85 -2.92 18.82 -0.19
C GLN A 85 -4.08 19.57 0.46
N SER A 86 -4.94 18.88 1.22
CA SER A 86 -6.05 19.52 1.93
C SER A 86 -5.57 20.47 3.04
N VAL A 87 -4.44 20.14 3.68
CA VAL A 87 -3.81 20.94 4.73
C VAL A 87 -2.94 22.06 4.13
N ASP A 88 -2.22 21.74 3.06
CA ASP A 88 -1.32 22.65 2.33
C ASP A 88 -1.62 22.61 0.81
N PRO A 89 -2.51 23.51 0.32
CA PRO A 89 -2.90 23.53 -1.09
C PRO A 89 -1.76 23.80 -2.06
N ASP A 90 -0.73 24.54 -1.63
CA ASP A 90 0.42 24.93 -2.45
C ASP A 90 1.52 23.87 -2.48
N ASN A 91 1.27 22.69 -1.90
CA ASN A 91 2.25 21.63 -1.80
C ASN A 91 2.53 20.97 -3.17
N VAL A 92 3.63 21.40 -3.80
CA VAL A 92 4.07 20.90 -5.11
C VAL A 92 4.36 19.40 -5.13
N VAL A 93 4.76 18.82 -4.00
CA VAL A 93 5.08 17.39 -3.90
C VAL A 93 3.79 16.57 -3.95
N ALA A 94 2.82 16.90 -3.10
CA ALA A 94 1.52 16.24 -3.10
C ALA A 94 0.83 16.33 -4.47
N GLN A 95 0.78 17.53 -5.07
CA GLN A 95 0.23 17.73 -6.41
C GLN A 95 0.96 16.90 -7.48
N GLY A 96 2.29 16.88 -7.42
CA GLY A 96 3.12 16.15 -8.38
C GLY A 96 2.85 14.64 -8.38
N PHE A 97 2.66 14.04 -7.20
CA PHE A 97 2.38 12.61 -7.07
C PHE A 97 0.92 12.26 -7.36
N LEU A 98 -0.04 13.07 -6.92
CA LEU A 98 -1.46 12.85 -7.21
C LEU A 98 -1.75 12.80 -8.71
N ASN A 99 -1.06 13.61 -9.52
CA ASN A 99 -1.19 13.58 -10.97
C ASN A 99 -0.62 12.30 -11.62
N ARG A 100 0.28 11.59 -10.93
CA ARG A 100 0.97 10.40 -11.47
C ARG A 100 0.35 9.09 -11.03
N ILE A 101 -0.20 9.03 -9.82
CA ILE A 101 -0.79 7.81 -9.25
C ILE A 101 -1.85 7.15 -10.17
N PRO A 102 -2.78 7.89 -10.81
CA PRO A 102 -3.75 7.29 -11.72
C PRO A 102 -3.11 6.53 -12.89
N ALA A 103 -1.98 7.00 -13.41
CA ALA A 103 -1.26 6.32 -14.48
C ALA A 103 -0.63 5.00 -13.98
N LEU A 104 -0.22 4.94 -12.72
CA LEU A 104 0.31 3.72 -12.09
C LEU A 104 -0.81 2.67 -11.93
N PHE A 105 -2.02 3.07 -11.54
CA PHE A 105 -3.17 2.17 -11.49
C PHE A 105 -3.56 1.61 -12.87
N ASN A 106 -3.57 2.44 -13.91
CA ASN A 106 -3.89 1.99 -15.27
C ASN A 106 -2.86 0.98 -15.80
N THR A 107 -1.58 1.13 -15.43
CA THR A 107 -0.52 0.18 -15.78
C THR A 107 -0.79 -1.22 -15.20
N GLN A 108 -1.47 -1.32 -14.05
CA GLN A 108 -1.89 -2.62 -13.48
C GLN A 108 -2.99 -3.28 -14.32
N GLN A 109 -4.02 -2.52 -14.72
CA GLN A 109 -5.18 -3.05 -15.43
C GLN A 109 -4.81 -3.58 -16.82
N THR A 110 -3.93 -2.87 -17.55
CA THR A 110 -3.48 -3.31 -18.88
C THR A 110 -2.64 -4.60 -18.84
N ARG A 111 -1.94 -4.86 -17.72
CA ARG A 111 -1.13 -6.09 -17.57
C ARG A 111 -1.95 -7.30 -17.19
N GLN A 112 -2.94 -7.17 -16.29
CA GLN A 112 -3.85 -8.27 -15.96
C GLN A 112 -4.70 -8.74 -17.14
N ALA A 113 -5.02 -7.85 -18.10
CA ALA A 113 -5.74 -8.21 -19.31
C ALA A 113 -4.90 -8.97 -20.35
N ASN A 114 -3.57 -9.04 -20.19
CA ASN A 114 -2.64 -9.63 -21.14
C ASN A 114 -2.02 -10.96 -20.67
N GLU A 115 -2.49 -11.55 -19.57
CA GLU A 115 -2.14 -12.95 -19.28
C GLU A 115 -2.88 -13.87 -20.27
N PRO A 116 -2.17 -14.61 -21.13
CA PRO A 116 -2.80 -15.65 -21.94
C PRO A 116 -3.26 -16.75 -20.98
N ASP A 117 -4.56 -17.00 -20.99
CA ASP A 117 -5.20 -18.17 -20.41
C ASP A 117 -4.44 -19.42 -20.87
N SER A 118 -3.54 -19.91 -20.00
CA SER A 118 -2.82 -21.15 -20.26
C SER A 118 -3.77 -22.28 -19.90
N GLU A 119 -4.67 -22.58 -20.84
CA GLU A 119 -5.43 -23.81 -20.89
C GLU A 119 -4.44 -24.98 -21.07
N GLU A 120 -3.84 -25.45 -19.99
CA GLU A 120 -3.21 -26.78 -19.99
C GLU A 120 -4.33 -27.84 -19.84
N GLU A 121 -4.91 -28.19 -20.99
CA GLU A 121 -5.58 -29.48 -21.16
C GLU A 121 -4.52 -30.60 -21.05
N ASP A 122 -4.48 -31.32 -19.93
CA ASP A 122 -3.90 -32.67 -19.89
C ASP A 122 -4.87 -33.70 -19.29
N ILE A 123 -5.79 -34.09 -20.17
CA ILE A 123 -6.22 -35.45 -20.50
C ILE A 123 -5.62 -36.60 -19.64
N ASN A 124 -6.52 -37.44 -19.12
CA ASN A 124 -6.32 -38.83 -18.67
C ASN A 124 -5.69 -39.11 -17.28
N SER A 125 -6.58 -39.26 -16.30
CA SER A 125 -6.49 -40.39 -15.34
C SER A 125 -7.89 -40.88 -14.97
N MET A 126 -8.56 -41.56 -15.91
CA MET A 126 -9.64 -42.50 -15.59
C MET A 126 -9.02 -43.76 -14.97
N VAL A 127 -9.05 -43.87 -13.65
CA VAL A 127 -9.04 -45.18 -12.99
C VAL A 127 -10.45 -45.43 -12.49
N LEU A 128 -11.22 -46.11 -13.35
CA LEU A 128 -12.40 -46.85 -12.93
C LEU A 128 -11.90 -47.98 -12.05
N ASP A 129 -12.33 -48.01 -10.78
CA ASP A 129 -12.41 -49.29 -10.11
C ASP A 129 -13.74 -49.45 -9.38
N ASP A 130 -14.22 -50.66 -9.55
CA ASP A 130 -15.60 -51.04 -9.63
C ASP A 130 -16.15 -51.48 -8.26
N ASN A 131 -17.47 -51.34 -8.14
CA ASN A 131 -18.37 -52.18 -7.36
C ASN A 131 -18.65 -51.92 -5.86
N PRO A 132 -19.84 -52.37 -5.36
CA PRO A 132 -20.79 -51.52 -4.64
C PRO A 132 -21.23 -52.18 -3.31
N LYS A 133 -22.20 -51.58 -2.60
CA LYS A 133 -23.10 -52.12 -1.53
C LYS A 133 -23.25 -51.02 -0.46
N ARG A 134 -24.41 -50.58 0.03
CA ARG A 134 -25.79 -51.07 0.02
C ARG A 134 -26.71 -49.91 0.42
N LYS A 135 -27.96 -49.99 -0.03
CA LYS A 135 -29.08 -49.06 0.13
C LYS A 135 -29.82 -49.26 1.47
N ARG A 136 -30.28 -48.13 2.06
CA ARG A 136 -31.48 -47.90 2.93
C ARG A 136 -31.33 -48.35 4.41
N VAL A 137 -31.95 -47.74 5.43
CA VAL A 137 -33.34 -47.23 5.61
C VAL A 137 -33.39 -46.19 6.76
N ARG A 138 -34.36 -45.25 6.70
CA ARG A 138 -34.82 -44.35 7.77
C ARG A 138 -35.41 -45.09 8.98
N THR A 139 -35.20 -44.59 10.19
CA THR A 139 -36.21 -44.64 11.26
C THR A 139 -36.13 -43.35 12.05
#